data_AF-A0A165LJX0-F1
#
_entry.id   AF-A0A165LJX0-F1
#
_cell.length_a   1.000
_cell.length_b   1.000
_cell.length_c   1.000
_cell.angle_alpha   90.00
_cell.angle_beta   90.00
_cell.angle_gamma   90.00
#
_symmetry.space_group_name_H-M   'P 1'
#
loop_
_entity.id
_entity.type
_entity.pdbx_description
1 polymer ?
#
loop_
_entity_poly.entity_id
_entity_poly.type
_entity_poly.pdbx_seq_one_letter_code
_entity_poly.pdbx_strand_id
1 'polypeptide(L)'
;MTPGLMSALATACIITDINQIQYPENIKSPRIELNMNVKEGRFRSVHVLWLCYSAKVVERKVKGLLNKLTMERFDSISDQIIDWANKSEKEKDGRTLIQVIRLVFEKATDEAAWSEMYARLCRKMMEQISPAVMDEGIRNTEGQPITGGLLFRKYLLNRCQEDFERGWTDQAKTAAAAAEKAQDDEAAKKSNETTQGGEEVSFSDECYAAQKSKRRGHSLVRFIGELFKLQMLTERIMGERIKKLPSNVDNPGEEEIESICKLLTTVGQLLDISKAHSHMDIYFKRMRDLSESPNIDSRMKYMLLWSAIS
;
A
#
# COMPACT_ATOMS: atom_id res chain seq x y z
N MET A 1 -4.07 -21.99 -13.11
CA MET A 1 -3.05 -21.52 -14.06
C MET A 1 -2.85 -20.03 -13.83
N THR A 2 -1.70 -19.65 -13.28
CA THR A 2 -1.34 -18.28 -12.92
C THR A 2 -1.11 -17.43 -14.17
N PRO A 3 -1.61 -16.18 -14.26
CA PRO A 3 -1.16 -15.25 -15.29
C PRO A 3 0.25 -14.81 -14.92
N GLY A 4 1.22 -15.19 -15.76
CA GLY A 4 2.62 -14.80 -15.58
C GLY A 4 2.80 -13.30 -15.65
N LEU A 5 3.70 -12.77 -14.81
CA LEU A 5 4.25 -11.42 -14.94
C LEU A 5 4.60 -11.15 -16.41
N MET A 6 3.93 -10.18 -17.03
CA MET A 6 4.39 -9.65 -18.32
C MET A 6 5.78 -9.04 -18.09
N SER A 7 6.80 -9.67 -18.66
CA SER A 7 8.18 -9.19 -18.62
C SER A 7 8.25 -7.76 -19.16
N ALA A 8 9.08 -6.90 -18.57
CA ALA A 8 9.32 -5.52 -19.02
C ALA A 8 9.80 -5.43 -20.50
N LEU A 9 10.19 -6.56 -21.10
CA LEU A 9 10.42 -6.69 -22.54
C LEU A 9 9.14 -6.60 -23.38
N ALA A 10 8.00 -7.08 -22.87
CA ALA A 10 6.75 -7.20 -23.62
C ALA A 10 6.03 -5.85 -23.83
N THR A 11 6.32 -4.86 -22.98
CA THR A 11 5.81 -3.47 -23.09
C THR A 11 6.77 -2.53 -23.82
N ALA A 12 7.94 -3.01 -24.26
CA ALA A 12 8.93 -2.18 -24.94
C ALA A 12 8.60 -2.06 -26.44
N CYS A 13 8.15 -0.88 -26.89
CA CYS A 13 8.10 -0.58 -28.32
C CYS A 13 9.51 -0.54 -28.92
N ILE A 14 9.69 -1.20 -30.07
CA ILE A 14 10.92 -1.12 -30.85
C ILE A 14 10.96 0.28 -31.49
N ILE A 15 11.89 1.11 -31.02
CA ILE A 15 12.17 2.41 -31.67
C ILE A 15 12.97 2.12 -32.92
N THR A 16 12.33 2.29 -34.07
CA THR A 16 12.94 2.14 -35.40
C THR A 16 13.62 3.43 -35.86
N ASP A 17 13.15 4.59 -35.41
CA ASP A 17 13.74 5.88 -35.77
C ASP A 17 13.75 6.85 -34.57
N ILE A 18 14.95 7.29 -34.17
CA ILE A 18 15.15 8.23 -33.07
C ILE A 18 14.74 9.66 -33.44
N ASN A 19 14.58 9.95 -34.75
CA ASN A 19 14.18 11.27 -35.26
C ASN A 19 12.72 11.62 -34.94
N GLN A 20 11.89 10.64 -34.59
CA GLN A 20 10.47 10.84 -34.27
C GLN A 20 10.21 11.04 -32.77
N ILE A 21 11.26 11.01 -31.93
CA ILE A 21 11.12 11.16 -30.48
C ILE A 21 11.15 12.64 -30.10
N GLN A 22 10.05 13.12 -29.52
CA GLN A 22 9.95 14.49 -29.03
C GLN A 22 10.56 14.60 -27.62
N TYR A 23 11.64 15.38 -27.48
CA TYR A 23 12.31 15.61 -26.19
C TYR A 23 11.79 16.91 -25.53
N PRO A 24 11.61 16.96 -24.20
CA PRO A 24 11.29 18.19 -23.48
C PRO A 24 12.42 19.22 -23.58
N GLU A 25 12.10 20.52 -23.52
CA GLU A 25 13.04 21.65 -23.76
C GLU A 25 14.34 21.61 -22.94
N ASN A 26 14.32 20.98 -21.76
CA ASN A 26 15.48 20.87 -20.86
C ASN A 26 16.39 19.65 -21.12
N ILE A 27 16.08 18.83 -22.13
CA ILE A 27 16.86 17.62 -22.47
C ILE A 27 17.36 17.76 -23.91
N LYS A 28 18.69 17.83 -24.08
CA LYS A 28 19.30 17.80 -25.40
C LYS A 28 19.05 16.44 -26.05
N SER A 29 18.53 16.45 -27.27
CA SER A 29 18.46 15.24 -28.08
C SER A 29 19.87 14.64 -28.27
N PRO A 30 19.98 13.31 -28.38
CA PRO A 30 21.27 12.66 -28.64
C PRO A 30 21.90 13.19 -29.94
N ARG A 31 23.22 13.40 -29.96
CA ARG A 31 23.94 13.81 -31.18
C ARG A 31 23.87 12.70 -32.22
N ILE A 32 23.20 12.99 -33.32
CA ILE A 32 22.86 12.05 -34.39
C ILE A 32 24.12 11.44 -35.05
N GLU A 33 25.15 12.26 -35.22
CA GLU A 33 26.43 11.87 -35.81
C GLU A 33 27.14 10.74 -35.03
N LEU A 34 26.85 10.60 -33.74
CA LEU A 34 27.44 9.55 -32.89
C LEU A 34 26.70 8.21 -32.99
N ASN A 35 25.57 8.17 -33.71
CA ASN A 35 24.67 7.02 -33.73
C ASN A 35 24.47 6.41 -35.14
N MET A 36 25.04 7.02 -36.19
CA MET A 36 24.94 6.53 -37.58
C MET A 36 25.48 5.10 -37.78
N ASN A 37 26.37 4.63 -36.91
CA ASN A 37 27.04 3.32 -37.03
C ASN A 37 26.61 2.30 -35.96
N VAL A 38 25.52 2.56 -35.23
CA VAL A 38 25.08 1.70 -34.12
C VAL A 38 24.12 0.62 -34.61
N LYS A 39 24.51 -0.66 -34.44
CA LYS A 39 23.68 -1.84 -34.77
C LYS A 39 22.33 -1.81 -34.02
N GLU A 40 21.26 -2.21 -34.71
CA GLU A 40 19.90 -2.32 -34.17
C GLU A 40 19.89 -3.15 -32.88
N GLY A 41 19.53 -2.51 -31.76
CA GLY A 41 19.50 -3.13 -30.43
C GLY A 41 19.88 -2.20 -29.28
N ARG A 42 20.70 -1.17 -29.52
CA ARG A 42 21.14 -0.21 -28.47
C ARG A 42 20.06 0.80 -28.07
N PHE A 43 19.06 1.02 -28.92
CA PHE A 43 17.95 1.97 -28.67
C PHE A 43 17.03 1.54 -27.53
N ARG A 44 16.90 0.22 -27.27
CA ARG A 44 16.15 -0.28 -26.11
C ARG A 44 16.76 0.19 -24.80
N SER A 45 18.09 0.25 -24.70
CA SER A 45 18.77 0.74 -23.50
C SER A 45 18.55 2.24 -23.28
N VAL A 46 18.53 3.06 -24.34
CA VAL A 46 18.29 4.51 -24.22
C VAL A 46 16.84 4.80 -23.80
N HIS A 47 15.87 4.09 -24.40
CA HIS A 47 14.48 4.21 -23.98
C HIS A 47 14.28 3.75 -22.54
N VAL A 48 14.76 2.56 -22.17
CA VAL A 48 14.68 2.04 -20.80
C VAL A 48 15.38 2.98 -19.81
N LEU A 49 16.53 3.55 -20.17
CA LEU A 49 17.25 4.52 -19.35
C LEU A 49 16.43 5.83 -19.18
N TRP A 50 15.75 6.28 -20.23
CA TRP A 50 14.88 7.46 -20.19
C TRP A 50 13.61 7.20 -19.37
N LEU A 51 12.98 6.03 -19.50
CA LEU A 51 11.83 5.63 -18.67
C LEU A 51 12.24 5.53 -17.19
N CYS A 52 13.39 4.91 -16.89
CA CYS A 52 13.94 4.84 -15.53
C CYS A 52 14.32 6.22 -14.98
N TYR A 53 14.87 7.11 -15.80
CA TYR A 53 15.19 8.48 -15.40
C TYR A 53 13.91 9.26 -15.09
N SER A 54 12.90 9.16 -15.97
CA SER A 54 11.59 9.78 -15.78
C SER A 54 10.91 9.29 -14.49
N ALA A 55 10.91 7.98 -14.24
CA ALA A 55 10.36 7.39 -13.01
C ALA A 55 11.06 7.91 -11.75
N LYS A 56 12.39 8.03 -11.76
CA LYS A 56 13.15 8.59 -10.61
C LYS A 56 12.85 10.07 -10.38
N VAL A 57 12.60 10.83 -11.45
CA VAL A 57 12.22 12.25 -11.34
C VAL A 57 10.84 12.39 -10.69
N VAL A 58 9.85 11.62 -11.17
CA VAL A 58 8.50 11.57 -10.57
C VAL A 58 8.61 11.20 -9.09
N GLU A 59 9.35 10.14 -8.77
CA GLU A 59 9.53 9.68 -7.40
C GLU A 59 10.05 10.78 -6.46
N ARG A 60 11.15 11.43 -6.83
CA ARG A 60 11.78 12.47 -6.01
C ARG A 60 10.85 13.67 -5.80
N LYS A 61 10.15 14.09 -6.86
CA LYS A 61 9.26 15.26 -6.80
C LYS A 61 8.03 14.96 -5.95
N VAL A 62 7.37 13.83 -6.18
CA VAL A 62 6.18 13.42 -5.44
C VAL A 62 6.51 13.13 -3.96
N LYS A 63 7.62 12.45 -3.66
CA LYS A 63 8.08 12.28 -2.26
C LYS A 63 8.36 13.63 -1.58
N GLY A 64 8.97 14.58 -2.30
CA GLY A 64 9.21 15.93 -1.80
C GLY A 64 7.92 16.71 -1.50
N LEU A 65 6.86 16.49 -2.28
CA LEU A 65 5.53 17.05 -2.04
C LEU A 65 4.85 16.38 -0.83
N LEU A 66 4.86 15.06 -0.78
CA LEU A 66 4.27 14.28 0.33
C LEU A 66 4.93 14.63 1.68
N ASN A 67 6.24 14.84 1.72
CA ASN A 67 6.93 15.28 2.94
C ASN A 67 6.54 16.69 3.42
N LYS A 68 5.96 17.50 2.54
CA LYS A 68 5.49 18.86 2.86
C LYS A 68 3.97 18.91 3.05
N LEU A 69 3.28 17.80 2.84
CA LEU A 69 1.83 17.72 2.90
C LEU A 69 1.37 17.92 4.35
N THR A 70 0.63 18.99 4.58
CA THR A 70 0.00 19.31 5.86
C THR A 70 -1.41 19.80 5.58
N MET A 71 -2.26 19.86 6.61
CA MET A 71 -3.64 20.36 6.48
C MET A 71 -3.68 21.82 6.00
N GLU A 72 -2.74 22.65 6.44
CA GLU A 72 -2.64 24.06 6.04
C GLU A 72 -2.31 24.23 4.55
N ARG A 73 -1.46 23.35 4.03
CA ARG A 73 -0.97 23.40 2.64
C ARG A 73 -1.64 22.37 1.74
N PHE A 74 -2.72 21.76 2.22
CA PHE A 74 -3.32 20.59 1.62
C PHE A 74 -3.72 20.84 0.17
N ASP A 75 -4.46 21.91 -0.10
CA ASP A 75 -4.97 22.19 -1.44
C ASP A 75 -3.84 22.39 -2.44
N SER A 76 -2.92 23.32 -2.16
CA SER A 76 -1.80 23.61 -3.06
C SER A 76 -0.89 22.41 -3.32
N ILE A 77 -0.63 21.57 -2.33
CA ILE A 77 0.26 20.41 -2.49
C ILE A 77 -0.47 19.25 -3.17
N SER A 78 -1.74 19.02 -2.82
CA SER A 78 -2.55 17.99 -3.47
C SER A 78 -2.77 18.28 -4.95
N ASP A 79 -3.00 19.55 -5.33
CA ASP A 79 -3.11 19.96 -6.73
C ASP A 79 -1.81 19.65 -7.49
N GLN A 80 -0.64 19.97 -6.91
CA GLN A 80 0.65 19.62 -7.51
C GLN A 80 0.84 18.11 -7.67
N ILE A 81 0.42 17.30 -6.69
CA ILE A 81 0.50 15.84 -6.79
C ILE A 81 -0.41 15.33 -7.92
N ILE A 82 -1.61 15.90 -8.05
CA ILE A 82 -2.57 15.58 -9.12
C ILE A 82 -2.01 15.98 -10.48
N ASP A 83 -1.36 17.13 -10.61
CA ASP A 83 -0.69 17.55 -11.84
C ASP A 83 0.40 16.55 -12.26
N TRP A 84 1.17 16.03 -11.29
CA TRP A 84 2.14 14.97 -11.55
C TRP A 84 1.46 13.68 -12.01
N ALA A 85 0.33 13.31 -11.41
CA ALA A 85 -0.43 12.14 -11.81
C ALA A 85 -1.06 12.30 -13.21
N ASN A 86 -1.56 13.49 -13.56
CA ASN A 86 -2.15 13.81 -14.86
C ASN A 86 -1.11 13.84 -16.00
N LYS A 87 0.19 13.86 -15.72
CA LYS A 87 1.21 13.62 -16.78
C LYS A 87 1.06 12.25 -17.44
N SER A 88 0.36 11.32 -16.79
CA SER A 88 0.04 10.01 -17.34
C SER A 88 -0.92 10.08 -18.54
N GLU A 89 -1.54 11.23 -18.84
CA GLU A 89 -2.28 11.44 -20.10
C GLU A 89 -1.45 11.17 -21.36
N LYS A 90 -0.14 11.40 -21.29
CA LYS A 90 0.80 11.19 -22.40
C LYS A 90 1.31 9.74 -22.46
N GLU A 91 0.83 8.89 -21.57
CA GLU A 91 1.25 7.51 -21.40
C GLU A 91 0.11 6.56 -21.78
N LYS A 92 0.45 5.36 -22.22
CA LYS A 92 -0.53 4.33 -22.64
C LYS A 92 -0.86 3.34 -21.53
N ASP A 93 0.02 3.23 -20.53
CA ASP A 93 0.06 2.19 -19.50
C ASP A 93 -0.21 2.75 -18.09
N GLY A 94 -0.57 4.03 -17.95
CA GLY A 94 -0.90 4.62 -16.65
C GLY A 94 0.26 4.62 -15.63
N ARG A 95 1.50 4.35 -16.06
CA ARG A 95 2.64 4.06 -15.15
C ARG A 95 2.94 5.18 -14.16
N THR A 96 2.82 6.45 -14.57
CA THR A 96 3.04 7.60 -13.67
C THR A 96 1.95 7.65 -12.61
N LEU A 97 0.69 7.41 -12.99
CA LEU A 97 -0.43 7.33 -12.05
C LEU A 97 -0.21 6.20 -11.03
N ILE A 98 0.16 5.01 -11.48
CA ILE A 98 0.47 3.85 -10.62
C ILE A 98 1.59 4.22 -9.64
N GLN A 99 2.65 4.87 -10.13
CA GLN A 99 3.78 5.28 -9.29
C GLN A 99 3.38 6.32 -8.23
N VAL A 100 2.57 7.32 -8.58
CA VAL A 100 2.06 8.30 -7.61
C VAL A 100 1.21 7.61 -6.54
N ILE A 101 0.28 6.74 -6.94
CA ILE A 101 -0.58 5.98 -6.01
C ILE A 101 0.29 5.19 -5.03
N ARG A 102 1.30 4.46 -5.53
CA ARG A 102 2.23 3.68 -4.71
C ARG A 102 2.91 4.56 -3.64
N LEU A 103 3.37 5.75 -4.03
CA LEU A 103 4.07 6.66 -3.11
C LEU A 103 3.16 7.24 -2.04
N VAL A 104 1.92 7.62 -2.40
CA VAL A 104 0.90 8.07 -1.44
C VAL A 104 0.60 6.95 -0.45
N PHE A 105 0.43 5.72 -0.94
CA PHE A 105 0.11 4.56 -0.10
C PHE A 105 1.24 4.21 0.88
N GLU A 106 2.49 4.16 0.39
CA GLU A 106 3.66 3.94 1.24
C GLU A 106 3.73 4.98 2.37
N LYS A 107 3.54 6.25 2.03
CA LYS A 107 3.57 7.34 3.00
C LYS A 107 2.45 7.23 4.03
N ALA A 108 1.24 6.92 3.59
CA ALA A 108 0.08 6.73 4.48
C ALA A 108 0.25 5.54 5.43
N THR A 109 0.96 4.48 5.01
CA THR A 109 1.27 3.33 5.87
C THR A 109 2.42 3.59 6.84
N ASP A 110 3.34 4.49 6.51
CA ASP A 110 4.41 4.91 7.43
C ASP A 110 3.90 5.91 8.47
N GLU A 111 2.88 6.71 8.15
CA GLU A 111 2.40 7.83 8.95
C GLU A 111 0.92 7.70 9.36
N ALA A 112 0.61 6.70 10.19
CA ALA A 112 -0.76 6.36 10.64
C ALA A 112 -1.55 7.53 11.24
N ALA A 113 -0.87 8.49 11.87
CA ALA A 113 -1.54 9.64 12.49
C ALA A 113 -2.26 10.52 11.47
N TRP A 114 -1.80 10.53 10.22
CA TRP A 114 -2.31 11.37 9.15
C TRP A 114 -3.12 10.59 8.09
N SER A 115 -3.57 9.37 8.41
CA SER A 115 -4.37 8.54 7.50
C SER A 115 -5.59 9.26 6.90
N GLU A 116 -6.28 10.09 7.69
CA GLU A 116 -7.43 10.87 7.21
C GLU A 116 -7.03 11.88 6.13
N MET A 117 -5.91 12.60 6.32
CA MET A 117 -5.39 13.55 5.34
C MET A 117 -5.01 12.84 4.03
N TYR A 118 -4.36 11.66 4.12
CA TYR A 118 -4.05 10.86 2.95
C TYR A 118 -5.30 10.31 2.26
N ALA A 119 -6.35 9.95 3.00
CA ALA A 119 -7.61 9.50 2.42
C ALA A 119 -8.32 10.63 1.68
N ARG A 120 -8.30 11.85 2.24
CA ARG A 120 -8.77 13.06 1.56
C ARG A 120 -7.99 13.34 0.28
N LEU A 121 -6.66 13.15 0.29
CA LEU A 121 -5.84 13.27 -0.92
C LEU A 121 -6.29 12.25 -1.99
N CYS A 122 -6.45 10.98 -1.63
CA CYS A 122 -6.94 9.96 -2.56
C CYS A 122 -8.33 10.29 -3.10
N ARG A 123 -9.22 10.85 -2.28
CA ARG A 123 -10.54 11.29 -2.73
C ARG A 123 -10.45 12.43 -3.75
N LYS A 124 -9.64 13.44 -3.46
CA LYS A 124 -9.40 14.57 -4.37
C LYS A 124 -8.76 14.09 -5.69
N MET A 125 -7.80 13.17 -5.63
CA MET A 125 -7.24 12.53 -6.82
C MET A 125 -8.33 11.79 -7.61
N MET A 126 -9.16 10.98 -6.97
CA MET A 126 -10.26 10.29 -7.66
C MET A 126 -11.20 11.27 -8.41
N GLU A 127 -11.42 12.48 -7.88
CA GLU A 127 -12.31 13.48 -8.46
C GLU A 127 -11.64 14.34 -9.55
N GLN A 128 -10.32 14.54 -9.49
CA GLN A 128 -9.60 15.52 -10.34
C GLN A 128 -8.60 14.90 -11.31
N ILE A 129 -8.41 13.57 -11.30
CA ILE A 129 -7.64 12.91 -12.36
C ILE A 129 -8.37 13.09 -13.68
N SER A 130 -7.63 13.56 -14.68
CA SER A 130 -8.14 13.91 -15.99
C SER A 130 -8.80 12.70 -16.67
N PRO A 131 -9.95 12.89 -17.35
CA PRO A 131 -10.63 11.82 -18.08
C PRO A 131 -9.82 11.30 -19.27
N ALA A 132 -8.77 12.01 -19.70
CA ALA A 132 -7.86 11.56 -20.75
C ALA A 132 -6.83 10.53 -20.25
N VAL A 133 -6.61 10.42 -18.93
CA VAL A 133 -5.73 9.39 -18.37
C VAL A 133 -6.40 8.02 -18.53
N MET A 134 -5.71 7.11 -19.21
CA MET A 134 -6.19 5.76 -19.47
C MET A 134 -5.05 4.74 -19.40
N ASP A 135 -5.42 3.47 -19.27
CA ASP A 135 -4.51 2.32 -19.43
C ASP A 135 -5.10 1.40 -20.50
N GLU A 136 -4.39 1.22 -21.62
CA GLU A 136 -4.83 0.38 -22.74
C GLU A 136 -5.06 -1.09 -22.31
N GLY A 137 -4.39 -1.54 -21.26
CA GLY A 137 -4.49 -2.89 -20.71
C GLY A 137 -5.67 -3.11 -19.75
N ILE A 138 -6.36 -2.04 -19.31
CA ILE A 138 -7.43 -2.12 -18.33
C ILE A 138 -8.79 -1.80 -18.95
N ARG A 139 -9.67 -2.80 -18.94
CA ARG A 139 -11.04 -2.71 -19.44
C ARG A 139 -12.04 -3.09 -18.37
N ASN A 140 -13.25 -2.52 -18.47
CA ASN A 140 -14.37 -2.95 -17.64
C ASN A 140 -14.93 -4.31 -18.12
N THR A 141 -15.93 -4.81 -17.41
CA THR A 141 -16.66 -6.05 -17.76
C THR A 141 -17.36 -6.00 -19.12
N GLU A 142 -17.58 -4.80 -19.65
CA GLU A 142 -18.21 -4.53 -20.95
C GLU A 142 -17.17 -4.30 -22.06
N GLY A 143 -15.88 -4.46 -21.77
CA GLY A 143 -14.77 -4.27 -22.71
C GLY A 143 -14.41 -2.80 -23.00
N GLN A 144 -15.06 -1.84 -22.36
CA GLN A 144 -14.78 -0.41 -22.50
C GLN A 144 -13.52 -0.02 -21.70
N PRO A 145 -12.73 0.96 -22.21
CA PRO A 145 -11.57 1.47 -21.49
C PRO A 145 -12.01 2.19 -20.20
N ILE A 146 -11.30 1.92 -19.10
CA ILE A 146 -11.51 2.65 -17.85
C ILE A 146 -10.60 3.87 -17.85
N THR A 147 -11.15 5.06 -17.61
CA THR A 147 -10.40 6.31 -17.65
C THR A 147 -10.59 7.15 -16.39
N GLY A 148 -9.71 8.14 -16.20
CA GLY A 148 -9.82 9.17 -15.17
C GLY A 148 -9.92 8.64 -13.74
N GLY A 149 -10.84 9.21 -12.97
CA GLY A 149 -11.11 8.82 -11.59
C GLY A 149 -11.49 7.35 -11.39
N LEU A 150 -12.18 6.73 -12.36
CA LEU A 150 -12.52 5.31 -12.30
C LEU A 150 -11.28 4.43 -12.41
N LEU A 151 -10.31 4.85 -13.23
CA LEU A 151 -9.02 4.16 -13.36
C LEU A 151 -8.21 4.29 -12.07
N PHE A 152 -8.17 5.50 -11.49
CA PHE A 152 -7.55 5.71 -10.17
C PHE A 152 -8.15 4.79 -9.11
N ARG A 153 -9.49 4.73 -9.02
CA ARG A 153 -10.19 3.85 -8.07
C ARG A 153 -9.81 2.38 -8.29
N LYS A 154 -9.73 1.94 -9.54
CA LYS A 154 -9.34 0.57 -9.89
C LYS A 154 -7.93 0.24 -9.41
N TYR A 155 -6.96 1.12 -9.63
CA TYR A 155 -5.60 0.93 -9.13
C TYR A 155 -5.53 0.96 -7.60
N LEU A 156 -6.27 1.86 -6.95
CA LEU A 156 -6.33 1.93 -5.49
C LEU A 156 -6.86 0.62 -4.90
N LEU A 157 -7.92 0.05 -5.48
CA LEU A 157 -8.49 -1.24 -5.08
C LEU A 157 -7.48 -2.38 -5.28
N ASN A 158 -6.85 -2.46 -6.45
CA ASN A 158 -5.84 -3.48 -6.72
C ASN A 158 -4.67 -3.37 -5.73
N ARG A 159 -4.22 -2.15 -5.41
CA ARG A 159 -3.16 -1.92 -4.44
C ARG A 159 -3.56 -2.37 -3.02
N CYS A 160 -4.78 -2.05 -2.60
CA CYS A 160 -5.33 -2.52 -1.34
C CYS A 160 -5.43 -4.06 -1.28
N GLN A 161 -5.63 -4.74 -2.42
CA GLN A 161 -5.60 -6.20 -2.50
C GLN A 161 -4.17 -6.76 -2.45
N GLU A 162 -3.21 -6.17 -3.16
CA GLU A 162 -1.81 -6.59 -3.09
C GLU A 162 -1.24 -6.47 -1.66
N ASP A 163 -1.49 -5.34 -1.01
CA ASP A 163 -1.05 -5.12 0.36
C ASP A 163 -1.83 -5.98 1.37
N PHE A 164 -2.95 -6.60 0.97
CA PHE A 164 -3.66 -7.60 1.77
C PHE A 164 -2.93 -8.94 1.77
N GLU A 165 -2.45 -9.34 0.60
CA GLU A 165 -1.72 -10.60 0.43
C GLU A 165 -0.30 -10.50 1.02
N ARG A 166 0.37 -9.35 0.84
CA ARG A 166 1.75 -9.12 1.30
C ARG A 166 1.84 -8.77 2.78
N GLY A 167 1.03 -7.79 3.25
CA GLY A 167 1.14 -7.25 4.60
C GLY A 167 0.96 -8.31 5.70
N TRP A 168 0.12 -9.33 5.45
CA TRP A 168 -0.12 -10.40 6.42
C TRP A 168 0.90 -11.55 6.32
N THR A 169 1.36 -11.89 5.11
CA THR A 169 2.33 -12.98 4.95
C THR A 169 3.68 -12.60 5.53
N ASP A 170 4.11 -11.35 5.41
CA ASP A 170 5.36 -10.87 6.01
C ASP A 170 5.23 -10.70 7.53
N GLN A 171 4.06 -10.27 8.04
CA GLN A 171 3.78 -10.23 9.48
C GLN A 171 3.70 -11.62 10.13
N ALA A 172 3.03 -12.57 9.48
CA ALA A 172 2.92 -13.95 9.96
C ALA A 172 4.27 -14.66 9.94
N LYS A 173 5.10 -14.45 8.90
CA LYS A 173 6.46 -14.99 8.81
C LYS A 173 7.40 -14.37 9.84
N THR A 174 7.35 -13.05 10.04
CA THR A 174 8.18 -12.38 11.05
C THR A 174 7.73 -12.70 12.48
N ALA A 175 6.43 -12.89 12.72
CA ALA A 175 5.91 -13.36 14.00
C ALA A 175 6.27 -14.84 14.26
N ALA A 176 6.20 -15.71 13.25
CA ALA A 176 6.62 -17.10 13.36
C ALA A 176 8.13 -17.21 13.61
N ALA A 177 8.96 -16.47 12.87
CA ALA A 177 10.40 -16.42 13.08
C ALA A 177 10.79 -15.87 14.47
N ALA A 178 10.01 -14.90 14.99
CA ALA A 178 10.21 -14.39 16.34
C ALA A 178 9.75 -15.37 17.44
N ALA A 179 8.69 -16.14 17.20
CA ALA A 179 8.16 -17.13 18.14
C ALA A 179 9.04 -18.40 18.21
N GLU A 180 9.53 -18.86 17.06
CA GLU A 180 10.44 -20.00 16.95
C GLU A 180 11.77 -19.69 17.68
N LYS A 181 12.29 -18.46 17.54
CA LYS A 181 13.50 -18.04 18.26
C LYS A 181 13.28 -17.65 19.73
N ALA A 182 12.06 -17.26 20.13
CA ALA A 182 11.74 -17.07 21.56
C ALA A 182 11.72 -18.41 22.32
N GLN A 183 11.37 -19.51 21.65
CA GLN A 183 11.50 -20.87 22.18
C GLN A 183 12.97 -21.31 22.25
N ASP A 184 13.80 -20.96 21.27
CA ASP A 184 15.25 -21.22 21.30
C ASP A 184 15.97 -20.39 22.40
N ASP A 185 15.58 -19.14 22.62
CA ASP A 185 16.13 -18.27 23.67
C ASP A 185 15.67 -18.69 25.08
N GLU A 186 14.46 -19.22 25.26
CA GLU A 186 14.04 -19.83 26.53
C GLU A 186 14.81 -21.14 26.83
N ALA A 187 15.16 -21.91 25.79
CA ALA A 187 15.99 -23.09 25.91
C ALA A 187 17.47 -22.74 26.22
N ALA A 188 17.98 -21.64 25.66
CA ALA A 188 19.34 -21.15 25.90
C ALA A 188 19.50 -20.45 27.28
N LYS A 189 18.44 -19.83 27.82
CA LYS A 189 18.47 -19.21 29.16
C LYS A 189 18.49 -20.22 30.32
N LYS A 190 18.27 -21.50 30.05
CA LYS A 190 18.44 -22.58 31.06
C LYS A 190 19.88 -23.09 31.18
N SER A 191 20.84 -22.62 30.39
CA SER A 191 22.17 -23.22 30.33
C SER A 191 23.39 -22.29 30.41
N ASN A 192 23.27 -21.00 30.73
CA ASN A 192 24.47 -20.17 30.99
C ASN A 192 24.25 -19.05 32.01
N GLU A 193 24.44 -19.39 33.29
CA GLU A 193 25.15 -18.49 34.20
C GLU A 193 26.63 -18.47 33.79
N THR A 194 27.23 -17.28 33.75
CA THR A 194 28.65 -16.98 33.47
C THR A 194 28.97 -16.69 31.99
N THR A 195 29.09 -15.41 31.64
CA THR A 195 30.37 -14.72 31.34
C THR A 195 30.07 -13.38 30.66
N GLN A 196 30.62 -12.30 31.21
CA GLN A 196 30.59 -10.94 30.65
C GLN A 196 31.48 -10.83 29.40
N GLY A 197 31.07 -10.02 28.43
CA GLY A 197 32.02 -9.37 27.52
C GLY A 197 31.61 -9.27 26.05
N GLY A 198 30.84 -8.24 25.72
CA GLY A 198 30.94 -7.41 24.51
C GLY A 198 30.93 -8.07 23.12
N GLU A 199 29.77 -8.03 22.46
CA GLU A 199 29.61 -7.81 21.01
C GLU A 199 28.19 -7.24 20.77
N GLU A 200 28.09 -5.91 20.73
CA GLU A 200 26.82 -5.16 20.81
C GLU A 200 26.17 -4.89 19.43
N VAL A 201 26.50 -5.66 18.40
CA VAL A 201 26.12 -5.36 17.01
C VAL A 201 25.62 -6.60 16.26
N SER A 202 24.39 -7.05 16.56
CA SER A 202 23.55 -7.85 15.63
C SER A 202 22.09 -8.09 16.09
N PHE A 203 21.64 -7.51 17.22
CA PHE A 203 20.29 -7.72 17.75
C PHE A 203 19.28 -6.60 17.39
N SER A 204 19.75 -5.46 16.89
CA SER A 204 18.89 -4.28 16.68
C SER A 204 18.09 -4.35 15.38
N ASP A 205 18.73 -4.67 14.26
CA ASP A 205 18.18 -4.37 12.93
C ASP A 205 17.01 -5.27 12.52
N GLU A 206 17.03 -6.56 12.90
CA GLU A 206 15.94 -7.50 12.65
C GLU A 206 14.72 -7.24 13.57
N CYS A 207 14.96 -6.83 14.82
CA CYS A 207 13.90 -6.42 15.74
C CYS A 207 13.22 -5.12 15.27
N TYR A 208 13.99 -4.14 14.80
CA TYR A 208 13.45 -2.92 14.19
C TYR A 208 12.63 -3.23 12.93
N ALA A 209 13.08 -4.16 12.08
CA ALA A 209 12.33 -4.56 10.88
C ALA A 209 10.99 -5.24 11.21
N ALA A 210 10.98 -6.13 12.20
CA ALA A 210 9.76 -6.80 12.67
C ALA A 210 8.77 -5.82 13.31
N GLN A 211 9.25 -4.91 14.18
CA GLN A 211 8.42 -3.87 14.78
C GLN A 211 7.88 -2.87 13.73
N LYS A 212 8.71 -2.51 12.73
CA LYS A 212 8.29 -1.66 11.61
C LYS A 212 7.23 -2.34 10.75
N SER A 213 7.35 -3.64 10.49
CA SER A 213 6.35 -4.42 9.75
C SER A 213 5.02 -4.53 10.51
N LYS A 214 5.08 -4.76 11.83
CA LYS A 214 3.89 -4.78 12.71
C LYS A 214 3.16 -3.43 12.72
N ARG A 215 3.89 -2.32 12.94
CA ARG A 215 3.33 -0.94 12.91
C ARG A 215 2.70 -0.61 11.56
N ARG A 216 3.35 -0.96 10.44
CA ARG A 216 2.84 -0.71 9.09
C ARG A 216 1.51 -1.38 8.80
N GLY A 217 1.30 -2.62 9.29
CA GLY A 217 0.00 -3.28 9.12
C GLY A 217 -1.11 -2.60 9.93
N HIS A 218 -0.81 -2.14 11.14
CA HIS A 218 -1.78 -1.36 11.93
C HIS A 218 -2.12 -0.02 11.25
N SER A 219 -1.11 0.70 10.77
CA SER A 219 -1.29 1.94 9.99
C SER A 219 -2.15 1.71 8.75
N LEU A 220 -1.93 0.60 8.06
CA LEU A 220 -2.68 0.22 6.86
C LEU A 220 -4.16 0.00 7.16
N VAL A 221 -4.49 -0.67 8.28
CA VAL A 221 -5.89 -0.90 8.68
C VAL A 221 -6.62 0.42 8.90
N ARG A 222 -6.00 1.35 9.63
CA ARG A 222 -6.55 2.69 9.85
C ARG A 222 -6.76 3.43 8.53
N PHE A 223 -5.76 3.41 7.65
CA PHE A 223 -5.85 4.07 6.36
C PHE A 223 -6.94 3.49 5.46
N ILE A 224 -7.07 2.16 5.39
CA ILE A 224 -8.14 1.48 4.66
C ILE A 224 -9.53 1.88 5.20
N GLY A 225 -9.68 2.00 6.52
CA GLY A 225 -10.91 2.47 7.15
C GLY A 225 -11.32 3.87 6.66
N GLU A 226 -10.36 4.81 6.61
CA GLU A 226 -10.61 6.15 6.10
C GLU A 226 -10.93 6.18 4.59
N LEU A 227 -10.28 5.34 3.79
CA LEU A 227 -10.61 5.19 2.37
C LEU A 227 -12.02 4.61 2.16
N PHE A 228 -12.46 3.70 3.03
CA PHE A 228 -13.80 3.12 2.98
C PHE A 228 -14.88 4.14 3.34
N LYS A 229 -14.65 4.99 4.36
CA LYS A 229 -15.55 6.11 4.70
C LYS A 229 -15.81 7.05 3.53
N LEU A 230 -14.79 7.29 2.71
CA LEU A 230 -14.88 8.13 1.51
C LEU A 230 -15.41 7.38 0.28
N GLN A 231 -16.01 6.20 0.50
CA GLN A 231 -16.60 5.32 -0.51
C GLN A 231 -15.65 4.92 -1.63
N MET A 232 -14.33 4.93 -1.41
CA MET A 232 -13.34 4.58 -2.44
C MET A 232 -13.07 3.08 -2.50
N LEU A 233 -13.41 2.35 -1.44
CA LEU A 233 -13.28 0.90 -1.35
C LEU A 233 -14.65 0.22 -1.38
N THR A 234 -14.67 -1.06 -1.76
CA THR A 234 -15.89 -1.89 -1.75
C THR A 234 -15.99 -2.69 -0.45
N GLU A 235 -17.20 -3.01 -0.01
CA GLU A 235 -17.48 -3.85 1.17
C GLU A 235 -16.68 -5.17 1.16
N ARG A 236 -16.49 -5.78 -0.01
CA ARG A 236 -15.70 -7.01 -0.15
C ARG A 236 -14.29 -6.88 0.42
N ILE A 237 -13.58 -5.80 0.07
CA ILE A 237 -12.22 -5.54 0.57
C ILE A 237 -12.25 -5.41 2.08
N MET A 238 -13.27 -4.74 2.63
CA MET A 238 -13.38 -4.51 4.06
C MET A 238 -13.73 -5.77 4.84
N GLY A 239 -14.68 -6.57 4.33
CA GLY A 239 -15.06 -7.84 4.95
C GLY A 239 -13.92 -8.87 4.90
N GLU A 240 -13.14 -8.91 3.82
CA GLU A 240 -11.94 -9.73 3.74
C GLU A 240 -10.88 -9.29 4.78
N ARG A 241 -10.73 -7.99 5.03
CA ARG A 241 -9.81 -7.44 6.05
C ARG A 241 -10.22 -7.85 7.47
N ILE A 242 -11.48 -7.64 7.85
CA ILE A 242 -11.95 -7.94 9.20
C ILE A 242 -11.90 -9.46 9.48
N LYS A 243 -12.15 -10.32 8.47
CA LYS A 243 -12.05 -11.78 8.61
C LYS A 243 -10.64 -12.28 8.94
N LYS A 244 -9.60 -11.65 8.38
CA LYS A 244 -8.20 -12.08 8.59
C LYS A 244 -7.54 -11.43 9.81
N LEU A 245 -8.06 -10.30 10.30
CA LEU A 245 -7.43 -9.55 11.39
C LEU A 245 -7.34 -10.26 12.76
N PRO A 246 -8.14 -11.29 13.09
CA PRO A 246 -7.96 -12.05 14.33
C PRO A 246 -7.42 -13.46 14.08
N SER A 247 -6.44 -13.66 13.19
CA SER A 247 -6.00 -15.01 12.80
C SER A 247 -5.48 -15.86 13.97
N ASN A 248 -4.94 -15.25 15.02
CA ASN A 248 -4.50 -15.94 16.25
C ASN A 248 -5.52 -15.74 17.37
N VAL A 249 -6.42 -16.71 17.54
CA VAL A 249 -7.42 -16.71 18.63
C VAL A 249 -6.76 -17.00 19.98
N ASP A 250 -5.64 -17.72 19.99
CA ASP A 250 -4.99 -18.19 21.21
C ASP A 250 -4.18 -17.10 21.95
N ASN A 251 -3.60 -16.13 21.22
CA ASN A 251 -2.87 -15.00 21.79
C ASN A 251 -2.78 -13.81 20.81
N PRO A 252 -3.89 -13.05 20.62
CA PRO A 252 -3.86 -11.84 19.79
C PRO A 252 -3.02 -10.74 20.44
N GLY A 253 -2.23 -10.01 19.64
CA GLY A 253 -1.45 -8.89 20.17
C GLY A 253 -2.35 -7.71 20.57
N GLU A 254 -2.01 -6.96 21.63
CA GLU A 254 -2.82 -5.81 22.08
C GLU A 254 -3.09 -4.79 20.95
N GLU A 255 -2.09 -4.49 20.12
CA GLU A 255 -2.23 -3.57 19.00
C GLU A 255 -3.20 -4.07 17.92
N GLU A 256 -3.37 -5.38 17.76
CA GLU A 256 -4.27 -6.01 16.79
C GLU A 256 -5.73 -5.86 17.25
N ILE A 257 -5.98 -6.09 18.54
CA ILE A 257 -7.26 -5.85 19.20
C ILE A 257 -7.62 -4.35 19.12
N GLU A 258 -6.66 -3.47 19.38
CA GLU A 258 -6.89 -2.03 19.26
C GLU A 258 -7.19 -1.58 17.83
N SER A 259 -6.51 -2.19 16.85
CA SER A 259 -6.77 -1.92 15.44
C SER A 259 -8.20 -2.33 15.03
N ILE A 260 -8.65 -3.53 15.41
CA ILE A 260 -9.98 -4.03 15.03
C ILE A 260 -11.08 -3.19 15.69
N CYS A 261 -10.92 -2.86 16.97
CA CYS A 261 -11.88 -2.06 17.70
C CYS A 261 -12.02 -0.66 17.08
N LYS A 262 -10.89 0.00 16.79
CA LYS A 262 -10.88 1.31 16.12
C LYS A 262 -11.47 1.23 14.71
N LEU A 263 -11.15 0.19 13.95
CA LEU A 263 -11.68 -0.01 12.61
C LEU A 263 -13.21 -0.15 12.65
N LEU A 264 -13.73 -1.04 13.50
CA LEU A 264 -15.17 -1.27 13.65
C LEU A 264 -15.89 -0.03 14.18
N THR A 265 -15.28 0.73 15.10
CA THR A 265 -15.83 2.03 15.54
C THR A 265 -15.94 3.01 14.37
N THR A 266 -14.99 2.97 13.43
CA THR A 266 -14.90 3.92 12.31
C THR A 266 -15.84 3.56 11.16
N VAL A 267 -16.03 2.27 10.88
CA VAL A 267 -16.73 1.79 9.67
C VAL A 267 -17.90 0.84 9.95
N GLY A 268 -18.12 0.45 11.20
CA GLY A 268 -19.10 -0.58 11.59
C GLY A 268 -20.51 -0.21 11.14
N GLN A 269 -20.94 1.02 11.39
CA GLN A 269 -22.25 1.53 10.93
C GLN A 269 -22.38 1.54 9.39
N LEU A 270 -21.27 1.78 8.67
CA LEU A 270 -21.27 1.75 7.20
C LEU A 270 -21.28 0.32 6.65
N LEU A 271 -20.80 -0.65 7.43
CA LEU A 271 -20.82 -2.07 7.09
C LEU A 271 -22.12 -2.77 7.49
N ASP A 272 -22.92 -2.15 8.37
CA ASP A 272 -24.14 -2.71 8.91
C ASP A 272 -25.33 -2.59 7.94
N ILE A 273 -25.16 -3.16 6.75
CA ILE A 273 -26.16 -3.23 5.70
C ILE A 273 -26.80 -4.62 5.75
N SER A 274 -28.09 -4.71 5.46
CA SER A 274 -28.87 -5.98 5.51
C SER A 274 -28.21 -7.17 4.78
N LYS A 275 -27.40 -6.92 3.73
CA LYS A 275 -26.66 -7.98 3.00
C LYS A 275 -25.38 -8.46 3.70
N ALA A 276 -24.84 -7.69 4.64
CA ALA A 276 -23.56 -7.92 5.32
C ALA A 276 -23.72 -8.20 6.83
N HIS A 277 -24.95 -8.17 7.38
CA HIS A 277 -25.26 -8.53 8.77
C HIS A 277 -24.64 -9.87 9.20
N SER A 278 -24.70 -10.91 8.35
CA SER A 278 -24.11 -12.22 8.65
C SER A 278 -22.60 -12.17 8.84
N HIS A 279 -21.90 -11.22 8.23
CA HIS A 279 -20.48 -10.98 8.48
C HIS A 279 -20.26 -10.25 9.80
N MET A 280 -21.09 -9.26 10.12
CA MET A 280 -21.03 -8.52 11.39
C MET A 280 -21.25 -9.46 12.59
N ASP A 281 -22.21 -10.38 12.49
CA ASP A 281 -22.47 -11.40 13.52
C ASP A 281 -21.23 -12.26 13.79
N ILE A 282 -20.52 -12.66 12.73
CA ILE A 282 -19.28 -13.45 12.86
C ILE A 282 -18.20 -12.62 13.57
N TYR A 283 -18.09 -11.32 13.29
CA TYR A 283 -17.11 -10.44 13.92
C TYR A 283 -17.41 -10.24 15.40
N PHE A 284 -18.66 -9.91 15.75
CA PHE A 284 -19.05 -9.74 17.15
C PHE A 284 -18.95 -11.03 17.96
N LYS A 285 -19.30 -12.18 17.36
CA LYS A 285 -19.07 -13.48 17.98
C LYS A 285 -17.58 -13.69 18.30
N ARG A 286 -16.70 -13.42 17.35
CA ARG A 286 -15.25 -13.60 17.54
C ARG A 286 -14.67 -12.63 18.57
N MET A 287 -15.15 -11.38 18.62
CA MET A 287 -14.76 -10.42 19.65
C MET A 287 -15.19 -10.87 21.05
N ARG A 288 -16.37 -11.50 21.16
CA ARG A 288 -16.85 -12.09 22.41
C ARG A 288 -15.98 -13.27 22.82
N ASP A 289 -15.70 -14.20 21.91
CA ASP A 289 -14.84 -15.36 22.16
C ASP A 289 -13.44 -14.90 22.65
N LEU A 290 -12.89 -13.83 22.06
CA LEU A 290 -11.64 -13.22 22.52
C LEU A 290 -11.77 -12.60 23.91
N SER A 291 -12.85 -11.88 24.20
CA SER A 291 -13.06 -11.24 25.50
C SER A 291 -13.15 -12.23 26.67
N GLU A 292 -13.56 -13.47 26.38
CA GLU A 292 -13.64 -14.56 27.36
C GLU A 292 -12.30 -15.28 27.56
N SER A 293 -11.31 -15.04 26.70
CA SER A 293 -9.99 -15.67 26.80
C SER A 293 -9.23 -15.23 28.07
N PRO A 294 -8.58 -16.16 28.79
CA PRO A 294 -7.76 -15.82 29.96
C PRO A 294 -6.47 -15.08 29.58
N ASN A 295 -6.04 -15.14 28.32
CA ASN A 295 -4.76 -14.60 27.85
C ASN A 295 -4.80 -13.09 27.54
N ILE A 296 -5.95 -12.45 27.72
CA ILE A 296 -6.16 -11.04 27.36
C ILE A 296 -6.32 -10.19 28.63
N ASP A 297 -5.58 -9.08 28.70
CA ASP A 297 -5.69 -8.12 29.80
C ASP A 297 -7.09 -7.49 29.89
N SER A 298 -7.46 -7.09 31.11
CA SER A 298 -8.77 -6.48 31.40
C SER A 298 -9.07 -5.27 30.51
N ARG A 299 -8.07 -4.41 30.22
CA ARG A 299 -8.23 -3.23 29.33
C ARG A 299 -8.72 -3.63 27.94
N MET A 300 -8.13 -4.67 27.37
CA MET A 300 -8.47 -5.17 26.03
C MET A 300 -9.83 -5.86 26.01
N LYS A 301 -10.18 -6.59 27.07
CA LYS A 301 -11.53 -7.18 27.24
C LYS A 301 -12.61 -6.10 27.24
N TYR A 302 -12.44 -5.04 28.03
CA TYR A 302 -13.38 -3.92 28.05
C TYR A 302 -13.50 -3.23 26.70
N MET A 303 -12.38 -3.04 25.98
CA MET A 303 -12.41 -2.40 24.67
C MET A 303 -13.14 -3.25 23.62
N LEU A 304 -12.95 -4.57 23.63
CA LEU A 304 -13.68 -5.52 22.78
C LEU A 304 -15.18 -5.49 23.06
N LEU A 305 -15.57 -5.55 24.33
CA LEU A 305 -16.97 -5.51 24.74
C LEU A 305 -17.63 -4.18 24.37
N TRP A 306 -16.96 -3.06 24.60
CA TRP A 306 -17.49 -1.73 24.27
C TRP A 306 -17.69 -1.53 22.77
N SER A 307 -16.73 -2.00 21.98
CA SER A 307 -16.79 -1.94 20.51
C SER A 307 -17.80 -2.92 19.91
N ALA A 308 -18.23 -3.94 20.67
CA ALA A 308 -19.26 -4.89 20.25
C ALA A 308 -20.70 -4.38 20.50
N ILE A 309 -20.85 -3.30 21.27
CA ILE A 309 -22.13 -2.73 21.70
C ILE A 309 -22.43 -1.39 20.98
N SER A 310 -21.37 -0.72 20.47
CA SER A 310 -21.44 0.59 19.79
C SER A 310 -21.68 0.45 18.29
#